data_AF-A0A7C6TTH7-F1
#
_entry.id   AF-A0A7C6TTH7-F1
#
_cell.length_a   1.000
_cell.length_b   1.000
_cell.length_c   1.000
_cell.angle_alpha   90.00
_cell.angle_beta   90.00
_cell.angle_gamma   90.00
#
_symmetry.space_group_name_H-M   'P 1'
#
loop_
_entity.id
_entity.type
_entity.pdbx_description
1 polymer ?
#
loop_
_entity_poly.entity_id
_entity_poly.type
_entity_poly.pdbx_seq_one_letter_code
_entity_poly.pdbx_strand_id
1 'polypeptide(L)'
;MSPLSQADLHALIETPDGACVSLFMPVETAGPDVQQGPIRLKNLLDEAEERLIVTRMRSPEARRLLEPMRDLITQSLFWQHQQGGLALYASDERLHILRLPLRLSERVMVGERFYLKPLMPLLSGDGEFYILAISQKQIRLLEATRDRVAEVDLENVPESLAEALRFDDREKQLQWHTRTDTFAARGRQAMFHGHGATAADVAKDDILRYFQKVNQGISEYLAGSQAPLLL
;
A
#
# COMPACT_ATOMS: atom_id res chain seq x y z
N MET A 1 -9.99 11.90 2.97
CA MET A 1 -10.13 11.66 1.51
C MET A 1 -8.74 11.51 0.95
N SER A 2 -8.47 10.49 0.14
CA SER A 2 -7.15 10.30 -0.46
C SER A 2 -6.86 11.46 -1.42
N PRO A 3 -5.68 12.09 -1.36
CA PRO A 3 -5.31 13.22 -2.23
C PRO A 3 -5.13 12.84 -3.70
N LEU A 4 -5.15 11.53 -3.99
CA LEU A 4 -5.07 10.94 -5.31
C LEU A 4 -6.07 9.78 -5.36
N SER A 5 -7.09 9.87 -6.22
CA SER A 5 -8.06 8.79 -6.39
C SER A 5 -7.58 7.76 -7.42
N GLN A 6 -8.16 6.56 -7.37
CA GLN A 6 -7.93 5.54 -8.40
C GLN A 6 -8.34 6.06 -9.79
N ALA A 7 -9.39 6.87 -9.90
CA ALA A 7 -9.82 7.48 -11.15
C ALA A 7 -8.78 8.47 -11.70
N ASP A 8 -8.18 9.30 -10.85
CA ASP A 8 -7.10 10.22 -11.24
C ASP A 8 -5.88 9.44 -11.77
N LEU A 9 -5.51 8.35 -11.09
CA LEU A 9 -4.40 7.52 -11.52
C LEU A 9 -4.68 6.83 -12.87
N HIS A 10 -5.88 6.28 -13.05
CA HIS A 10 -6.29 5.71 -14.34
C HIS A 10 -6.25 6.75 -15.46
N ALA A 11 -6.77 7.96 -15.23
CA ALA A 11 -6.73 9.03 -16.22
C ALA A 11 -5.30 9.45 -16.61
N LEU A 12 -4.35 9.38 -15.67
CA LEU A 12 -2.94 9.65 -15.92
C LEU A 12 -2.20 8.48 -16.62
N ILE A 13 -2.66 7.25 -16.43
CA ILE A 13 -2.09 6.06 -17.10
C ILE A 13 -2.63 5.92 -18.53
N GLU A 14 -3.91 6.21 -18.73
CA GLU A 14 -4.57 6.23 -20.05
C GLU A 14 -4.04 7.42 -20.87
N THR A 15 -2.85 7.22 -21.42
CA THR A 15 -2.08 8.26 -22.07
C THR A 15 -2.63 8.55 -23.47
N PRO A 16 -2.82 9.82 -23.85
CA PRO A 16 -3.12 10.18 -25.24
C PRO A 16 -1.87 10.09 -26.14
N ASP A 17 -2.10 10.01 -27.45
CA ASP A 17 -1.05 10.08 -28.46
C ASP A 17 -0.38 11.48 -28.43
N GLY A 18 0.96 11.52 -28.45
CA GLY A 18 1.73 12.77 -28.54
C GLY A 18 2.61 13.07 -27.33
N ALA A 19 3.08 14.32 -27.24
CA ALA A 19 3.98 14.74 -26.17
C ALA A 19 3.23 14.95 -24.85
N CYS A 20 3.77 14.37 -23.78
CA CYS A 20 3.29 14.51 -22.42
C CYS A 20 4.29 15.33 -21.59
N VAL A 21 3.79 16.33 -20.88
CA VAL A 21 4.54 17.15 -19.94
C VAL A 21 4.11 16.81 -18.53
N SER A 22 5.06 16.60 -17.64
CA SER A 22 4.84 16.44 -16.19
C SER A 22 5.69 17.42 -15.42
N LEU A 23 5.06 18.16 -14.52
CA LEU A 23 5.64 19.31 -13.85
C LEU A 23 5.39 19.19 -12.35
N PHE A 24 6.43 19.33 -11.54
CA PHE A 24 6.38 19.17 -10.09
C PHE A 24 7.01 20.37 -9.42
N MET A 25 6.39 20.85 -8.33
CA MET A 25 6.94 21.93 -7.53
C MET A 25 6.43 21.87 -6.08
N PRO A 26 7.23 22.33 -5.10
CA PRO A 26 6.74 22.56 -3.75
C PRO A 26 5.77 23.75 -3.75
N VAL A 27 4.79 23.72 -2.85
CA VAL A 27 3.94 24.88 -2.59
C VAL A 27 3.89 25.17 -1.10
N GLU A 28 4.25 26.40 -0.76
CA GLU A 28 4.34 26.83 0.63
C GLU A 28 2.97 27.22 1.18
N THR A 29 2.79 26.94 2.48
CA THR A 29 1.50 27.04 3.18
C THR A 29 1.25 28.41 3.80
N ALA A 30 2.31 29.18 4.05
CA ALA A 30 2.24 30.48 4.72
C ALA A 30 3.51 31.31 4.48
N GLY A 31 3.39 32.62 4.67
CA GLY A 31 4.51 33.55 4.61
C GLY A 31 4.74 34.17 3.23
N PRO A 32 5.79 35.00 3.10
CA PRO A 32 6.10 35.71 1.85
C PRO A 32 6.40 34.77 0.67
N ASP A 33 6.78 33.53 0.96
CA ASP A 33 7.16 32.54 -0.06
C ASP A 33 5.97 31.97 -0.85
N VAL A 34 4.73 32.19 -0.40
CA VAL A 34 3.51 31.84 -1.16
C VAL A 34 3.46 32.58 -2.50
N GLN A 35 3.97 33.82 -2.53
CA GLN A 35 4.03 34.63 -3.75
C GLN A 35 5.06 34.12 -4.77
N GLN A 36 5.95 33.20 -4.38
CA GLN A 36 6.90 32.59 -5.29
C GLN A 36 6.28 31.49 -6.16
N GLY A 37 5.10 30.96 -5.81
CA GLY A 37 4.42 29.92 -6.57
C GLY A 37 4.26 30.26 -8.07
N PRO A 38 3.62 31.39 -8.41
CA PRO A 38 3.50 31.84 -9.81
C PRO A 38 4.84 31.99 -10.53
N ILE A 39 5.87 32.50 -9.84
CA ILE A 39 7.21 32.71 -10.41
C ILE A 39 7.87 31.36 -10.70
N ARG A 40 7.81 30.43 -9.75
CA ARG A 40 8.35 29.07 -9.88
C ARG A 40 7.66 28.31 -11.00
N LEU A 41 6.32 28.38 -11.08
CA LEU A 41 5.58 27.76 -12.18
C LEU A 41 5.97 28.36 -13.53
N LYS A 42 6.11 29.68 -13.63
CA LYS A 42 6.56 30.34 -14.86
C LYS A 42 7.92 29.78 -15.31
N ASN A 43 8.90 29.71 -14.42
CA ASN A 43 10.24 29.22 -14.75
C ASN A 43 10.21 27.77 -15.25
N LEU A 44 9.42 26.92 -14.59
CA LEU A 44 9.28 25.52 -15.00
C LEU A 44 8.54 25.35 -16.34
N LEU A 45 7.58 26.24 -16.64
CA LEU A 45 6.92 26.25 -17.95
C LEU A 45 7.84 26.73 -19.06
N ASP A 46 8.70 27.71 -18.77
CA ASP A 46 9.73 28.17 -19.69
C ASP A 46 10.73 27.02 -19.99
N GLU A 47 11.15 26.25 -18.96
CA GLU A 47 11.97 25.04 -19.13
C GLU A 47 11.23 23.92 -19.91
N ALA A 48 9.93 23.72 -19.67
CA ALA A 48 9.13 22.75 -20.40
C ALA A 48 9.03 23.09 -21.89
N GLU A 49 8.84 24.37 -22.23
CA GLU A 49 8.80 24.85 -23.61
C GLU A 49 10.13 24.57 -24.33
N GLU A 50 11.25 24.85 -23.68
CA GLU A 50 12.60 24.56 -24.21
C GLU A 50 12.78 23.06 -24.50
N ARG A 51 12.38 22.20 -23.55
CA ARG A 51 12.50 20.74 -23.70
C ARG A 51 11.61 20.21 -24.83
N LEU A 52 10.38 20.72 -24.98
CA LEU A 52 9.49 20.35 -26.09
C LEU A 52 10.10 20.73 -27.45
N ILE A 53 10.70 21.91 -27.55
CA ILE A 53 11.38 22.37 -28.78
C ILE A 53 12.57 21.46 -29.11
N VAL A 54 13.36 21.06 -28.11
CA VAL A 54 14.47 20.08 -28.29
C VAL A 54 13.95 18.73 -28.80
N THR A 55 12.74 18.32 -28.40
CA THR A 55 12.06 17.13 -28.95
C THR A 55 11.42 17.34 -30.32
N ARG A 56 11.78 18.43 -31.03
CA ARG A 56 11.32 18.81 -32.38
C ARG A 56 9.86 19.27 -32.49
N MET A 57 9.21 19.59 -31.38
CA MET A 57 7.93 20.28 -31.41
C MET A 57 8.14 21.74 -31.87
N ARG A 58 7.23 22.27 -32.69
CA ARG A 58 7.32 23.67 -33.11
C ARG A 58 6.96 24.58 -31.92
N SER A 59 7.64 25.72 -31.79
CA SER A 59 7.40 26.65 -30.67
C SER A 59 5.92 27.08 -30.50
N PRO A 60 5.15 27.40 -31.55
CA PRO A 60 3.72 27.72 -31.39
C PRO A 60 2.88 26.55 -30.83
N GLU A 61 3.27 25.32 -31.16
CA GLU A 61 2.60 24.11 -30.70
C GLU A 61 2.94 23.82 -29.24
N ALA A 62 4.21 23.96 -28.85
CA ALA A 62 4.65 23.85 -27.47
C ALA A 62 3.96 24.88 -26.56
N ARG A 63 3.85 26.14 -27.01
CA ARG A 63 3.11 27.18 -26.27
C ARG A 63 1.65 26.81 -26.10
N ARG A 64 0.98 26.38 -27.17
CA ARG A 64 -0.43 25.99 -27.13
C ARG A 64 -0.66 24.85 -26.13
N LEU A 65 0.24 23.86 -26.08
CA LEU A 65 0.15 22.74 -25.14
C LEU A 65 0.30 23.19 -23.68
N LEU A 66 1.17 24.18 -23.42
CA LEU A 66 1.45 24.68 -22.07
C LEU A 66 0.52 25.82 -21.63
N GLU A 67 -0.23 26.44 -22.55
CA GLU A 67 -1.09 27.59 -22.27
C GLU A 67 -2.08 27.35 -21.12
N PRO A 68 -2.77 26.19 -21.03
CA PRO A 68 -3.68 25.93 -19.91
C PRO A 68 -2.99 25.94 -18.54
N MET A 69 -1.69 25.60 -18.49
CA MET A 69 -0.89 25.73 -17.25
C MET A 69 -0.42 27.17 -17.02
N ARG A 70 -0.12 27.92 -18.08
CA ARG A 70 0.27 29.35 -17.99
C ARG A 70 -0.89 30.19 -17.42
N ASP A 71 -2.13 29.87 -17.75
CA ASP A 71 -3.32 30.53 -17.19
C ASP A 71 -3.37 30.48 -15.65
N LEU A 72 -2.85 29.42 -15.04
CA LEU A 72 -2.81 29.27 -13.58
C LEU A 72 -1.93 30.32 -12.91
N ILE A 73 -0.92 30.86 -13.59
CA ILE A 73 0.01 31.88 -13.04
C ILE A 73 -0.77 33.11 -12.57
N THR A 74 -1.80 33.53 -13.31
CA THR A 74 -2.57 34.75 -13.03
C THR A 74 -3.77 34.51 -12.11
N GLN A 75 -4.15 33.25 -11.87
CA GLN A 75 -5.30 32.90 -11.05
C GLN A 75 -4.98 33.01 -9.55
N SER A 76 -5.17 34.18 -8.96
CA SER A 76 -4.83 34.42 -7.54
C SER A 76 -5.53 33.44 -6.59
N LEU A 77 -6.78 33.05 -6.87
CA LEU A 77 -7.52 32.07 -6.07
C LEU A 77 -6.91 30.67 -6.13
N PHE A 78 -6.30 30.29 -7.25
CA PHE A 78 -5.60 29.02 -7.37
C PHE A 78 -4.45 28.95 -6.35
N TRP A 79 -3.69 30.04 -6.17
CA TRP A 79 -2.54 30.08 -5.26
C TRP A 79 -2.92 30.21 -3.78
N GLN A 80 -4.20 30.39 -3.45
CA GLN A 80 -4.67 30.37 -2.07
C GLN A 80 -4.84 28.92 -1.58
N HIS A 81 -4.63 28.70 -0.27
CA HIS A 81 -4.85 27.43 0.42
C HIS A 81 -4.11 26.22 -0.18
N GLN A 82 -2.88 26.40 -0.65
CA GLN A 82 -2.04 25.30 -1.13
C GLN A 82 -1.27 24.65 0.03
N GLN A 83 -1.17 23.32 0.04
CA GLN A 83 -0.34 22.60 1.01
C GLN A 83 0.46 21.50 0.34
N GLY A 84 1.75 21.40 0.68
CA GLY A 84 2.66 20.34 0.23
C GLY A 84 3.26 20.62 -1.13
N GLY A 85 2.61 20.15 -2.19
CA GLY A 85 3.16 20.15 -3.53
C GLY A 85 2.10 20.16 -4.63
N LEU A 86 2.53 20.61 -5.79
CA LEU A 86 1.71 20.69 -6.99
C LEU A 86 2.32 19.81 -8.08
N ALA A 87 1.50 18.92 -8.63
CA ALA A 87 1.81 18.16 -9.83
C ALA A 87 0.87 18.57 -10.95
N LEU A 88 1.43 18.96 -12.09
CA LEU A 88 0.70 19.36 -13.28
C LEU A 88 1.06 18.41 -14.42
N TYR A 89 0.06 17.96 -15.16
CA TYR A 89 0.23 17.09 -16.31
C TYR A 89 -0.51 17.70 -17.50
N ALA A 90 0.18 17.86 -18.63
CA ALA A 90 -0.45 18.32 -19.87
C ALA A 90 -0.04 17.47 -21.06
N SER A 91 -1.01 17.19 -21.90
CA SER A 91 -0.87 16.59 -23.22
C SER A 91 -1.90 17.23 -24.14
N ASP A 92 -1.97 16.83 -25.41
CA ASP A 92 -2.97 17.39 -26.32
C ASP A 92 -4.39 17.27 -25.72
N GLU A 93 -5.08 18.40 -25.61
CA GLU A 93 -6.43 18.57 -25.04
C GLU A 93 -6.65 18.12 -23.58
N ARG A 94 -5.62 17.71 -22.83
CA ARG A 94 -5.77 17.26 -21.43
C ARG A 94 -4.87 18.04 -20.49
N LEU A 95 -5.45 18.48 -19.38
CA LEU A 95 -4.77 19.08 -18.25
C LEU A 95 -5.23 18.38 -16.96
N HIS A 96 -4.28 17.84 -16.20
CA HIS A 96 -4.54 17.35 -14.85
C HIS A 96 -3.74 18.17 -13.84
N ILE A 97 -4.41 18.61 -12.79
CA ILE A 97 -3.82 19.40 -11.72
C ILE A 97 -4.07 18.65 -10.41
N LEU A 98 -2.98 18.22 -9.77
CA LEU A 98 -3.05 17.51 -8.50
C LEU A 98 -2.36 18.31 -7.41
N ARG A 99 -3.11 18.56 -6.33
CA ARG A 99 -2.59 19.17 -5.09
C ARG A 99 -2.35 18.05 -4.10
N LEU A 100 -1.09 17.90 -3.69
CA LEU A 100 -0.64 16.71 -2.97
C LEU A 100 -0.10 17.12 -1.60
N PRO A 101 -0.38 16.35 -0.53
CA PRO A 101 0.20 16.55 0.79
C PRO A 101 1.66 16.06 0.86
N LEU A 102 2.40 16.17 -0.24
CA LEU A 102 3.80 15.81 -0.37
C LEU A 102 4.60 17.04 -0.75
N ARG A 103 5.71 17.30 -0.06
CA ARG A 103 6.69 18.26 -0.57
C ARG A 103 7.38 17.65 -1.80
N LEU A 104 7.10 18.22 -2.97
CA LEU A 104 7.72 17.83 -4.24
C LEU A 104 8.96 18.68 -4.51
N SER A 105 9.94 18.12 -5.20
CA SER A 105 11.04 18.89 -5.77
C SER A 105 10.64 19.50 -7.11
N GLU A 106 11.20 20.68 -7.42
CA GLU A 106 11.08 21.30 -8.74
C GLU A 106 11.60 20.35 -9.83
N ARG A 107 10.75 20.00 -10.78
CA ARG A 107 11.12 19.11 -11.88
C ARG A 107 10.18 19.24 -13.08
N VAL A 108 10.78 19.20 -14.26
CA VAL A 108 10.09 19.08 -15.55
C VAL A 108 10.44 17.74 -16.19
N MET A 109 9.45 17.05 -16.75
CA MET A 109 9.64 15.85 -17.57
C MET A 109 8.81 15.99 -18.84
N VAL A 110 9.42 15.66 -19.98
CA VAL A 110 8.77 15.61 -21.29
C VAL A 110 9.02 14.21 -21.87
N GLY A 111 7.98 13.56 -22.35
CA GLY A 111 8.07 12.23 -22.95
C GLY A 111 6.78 11.77 -23.60
N GLU A 112 6.70 10.49 -23.95
CA GLU A 112 5.49 9.90 -24.54
C GLU A 112 4.43 9.53 -23.48
N ARG A 113 4.79 9.57 -22.19
CA ARG A 113 3.91 9.25 -21.06
C ARG A 113 4.14 10.19 -19.89
N PHE A 114 3.13 10.36 -19.05
CA PHE A 114 3.26 11.11 -17.82
C PHE A 114 4.23 10.44 -16.84
N TYR A 115 5.05 11.26 -16.18
CA TYR A 115 5.99 10.81 -15.17
C TYR A 115 5.29 10.70 -13.81
N LEU A 116 4.98 9.48 -13.37
CA LEU A 116 4.19 9.26 -12.15
C LEU A 116 5.03 8.94 -10.91
N LYS A 117 6.35 8.74 -11.06
CA LYS A 117 7.24 8.34 -9.95
C LYS A 117 7.14 9.22 -8.70
N PRO A 118 6.98 10.57 -8.80
CA PRO A 118 6.82 11.41 -7.61
C PRO A 118 5.53 11.16 -6.82
N LEU A 119 4.53 10.52 -7.44
CA LEU A 119 3.25 10.19 -6.80
C LEU A 119 3.29 8.87 -6.01
N MET A 120 4.33 8.04 -6.21
CA MET A 120 4.40 6.70 -5.60
C MET A 120 4.20 6.70 -4.09
N PRO A 121 4.71 7.67 -3.30
CA PRO A 121 4.45 7.68 -1.86
C PRO A 121 2.97 7.79 -1.47
N LEU A 122 2.09 8.29 -2.34
CA LEU A 122 0.63 8.36 -2.09
C LEU A 122 -0.08 7.06 -2.40
N LEU A 123 0.54 6.18 -3.20
CA LEU A 123 -0.05 4.92 -3.64
C LEU A 123 0.31 3.76 -2.72
N SER A 124 1.30 3.94 -1.85
CA SER A 124 1.80 2.89 -0.97
C SER A 124 0.98 2.70 0.32
N GLY A 125 -0.27 3.19 0.39
CA GLY A 125 -1.03 3.27 1.65
C GLY A 125 -0.26 4.12 2.67
N ASP A 126 -0.55 4.02 3.97
CA ASP A 126 0.21 4.70 5.04
C ASP A 126 1.69 4.25 5.13
N GLY A 127 2.21 3.56 4.10
CA GLY A 127 3.50 2.89 4.09
C GLY A 127 3.52 1.66 4.99
N GLU A 128 2.42 1.37 5.67
CA GLU A 128 2.24 0.27 6.60
C GLU A 128 2.00 -1.04 5.85
N PHE A 129 2.79 -2.04 6.20
CA PHE A 129 2.68 -3.41 5.74
C PHE A 129 3.06 -4.35 6.89
N TYR A 130 2.61 -5.59 6.79
CA TYR A 130 2.95 -6.61 7.77
C TYR A 130 3.95 -7.60 7.17
N ILE A 131 4.88 -8.10 7.98
CA ILE A 131 5.78 -9.21 7.64
C ILE A 131 5.47 -10.36 8.59
N LEU A 132 5.05 -11.49 8.05
CA LEU A 132 4.84 -12.74 8.80
C LEU A 132 6.05 -13.66 8.61
N ALA A 133 6.95 -13.67 9.60
CA ALA A 133 8.07 -14.60 9.64
C ALA A 133 7.61 -15.90 10.33
N ILE A 134 7.40 -16.96 9.55
CA ILE A 134 6.81 -18.21 10.05
C ILE A 134 7.69 -19.44 9.80
N SER A 135 7.79 -20.28 10.82
CA SER A 135 8.39 -21.61 10.76
C SER A 135 7.68 -22.56 11.74
N GLN A 136 8.04 -23.84 11.74
CA GLN A 136 7.53 -24.79 12.75
C GLN A 136 8.05 -24.49 14.17
N LYS A 137 9.15 -23.73 14.29
CA LYS A 137 9.79 -23.43 15.58
C LYS A 137 9.37 -22.09 16.17
N GLN A 138 9.00 -21.13 15.32
CA GLN A 138 8.69 -19.77 15.72
C GLN A 138 7.82 -19.09 14.66
N ILE A 139 6.87 -18.27 15.13
CA ILE A 139 6.11 -17.28 14.36
C ILE A 139 6.39 -15.88 14.92
N ARG A 140 6.48 -14.89 14.04
CA ARG A 140 6.55 -13.46 14.39
C ARG A 140 5.76 -12.66 13.38
N LEU A 141 4.91 -11.75 13.85
CA LEU A 141 4.27 -10.75 13.00
C LEU A 141 4.92 -9.41 13.27
N LEU A 142 5.39 -8.75 12.21
CA LEU A 142 6.02 -7.44 12.30
C LEU A 142 5.14 -6.43 11.57
N GLU A 143 4.81 -5.33 12.23
CA GLU A 143 4.25 -4.14 11.62
C GLU A 143 5.40 -3.26 11.13
N ALA A 144 5.40 -2.94 9.85
CA ALA A 144 6.49 -2.22 9.21
C ALA A 144 5.98 -1.02 8.42
N THR A 145 6.74 0.06 8.46
CA THR A 145 6.65 1.21 7.58
C THR A 145 7.95 1.36 6.81
N ARG A 146 8.12 2.46 6.06
CA ARG A 146 9.41 2.78 5.42
C ARG A 146 10.55 2.91 6.44
N ASP A 147 10.27 3.39 7.64
CA ASP A 147 11.26 3.85 8.62
C ASP A 147 11.16 3.17 9.99
N ARG A 148 10.08 2.44 10.29
CA ARG A 148 9.90 1.68 11.53
C ARG A 148 9.57 0.22 11.27
N VAL A 149 10.08 -0.66 12.13
CA VAL A 149 9.58 -2.03 12.27
C VAL A 149 9.32 -2.29 13.75
N ALA A 150 8.15 -2.82 14.08
CA ALA A 150 7.76 -3.22 15.43
C ALA A 150 7.16 -4.62 15.41
N GLU A 151 7.45 -5.42 16.43
CA GLU A 151 6.85 -6.74 16.57
C GLU A 151 5.49 -6.62 17.25
N VAL A 152 4.51 -7.33 16.70
CA VAL A 152 3.13 -7.37 17.18
C VAL A 152 2.97 -8.60 18.07
N ASP A 153 2.37 -8.39 19.24
CA ASP A 153 1.98 -9.49 20.11
C ASP A 153 0.67 -10.12 19.62
N LEU A 154 0.71 -11.42 19.32
CA LEU A 154 -0.41 -12.17 18.78
C LEU A 154 -1.08 -12.96 19.90
N GLU A 155 -2.05 -12.33 20.57
CA GLU A 155 -2.84 -13.01 21.59
C GLU A 155 -3.56 -14.23 21.00
N ASN A 156 -3.44 -15.39 21.67
CA ASN A 156 -4.08 -16.66 21.30
C ASN A 156 -3.58 -17.34 20.02
N VAL A 157 -2.40 -16.96 19.51
CA VAL A 157 -1.72 -17.68 18.42
C VAL A 157 -0.56 -18.50 18.98
N PRO A 158 -0.44 -19.81 18.67
CA PRO A 158 0.69 -20.60 19.15
C PRO A 158 2.00 -20.10 18.54
N GLU A 159 3.03 -19.89 19.36
CA GLU A 159 4.33 -19.40 18.93
C GLU A 159 5.10 -20.46 18.12
N SER A 160 4.76 -21.74 18.28
CA SER A 160 5.42 -22.87 17.61
C SER A 160 4.52 -24.09 17.46
N LEU A 161 4.94 -25.05 16.61
CA LEU A 161 4.28 -26.35 16.48
C LEU A 161 4.26 -27.11 17.81
N ALA A 162 5.35 -27.06 18.57
CA ALA A 162 5.46 -27.74 19.86
C ALA A 162 4.45 -27.20 20.88
N GLU A 163 4.17 -25.89 20.83
CA GLU A 163 3.16 -25.27 21.67
C GLU A 163 1.74 -25.63 21.22
N ALA A 164 1.46 -25.57 19.92
CA ALA A 164 0.15 -25.93 19.37
C ALA A 164 -0.28 -27.35 19.78
N LEU A 165 0.67 -28.30 19.78
CA LEU A 165 0.44 -29.69 20.18
C LEU A 165 0.16 -29.84 21.68
N ARG A 166 0.81 -29.03 22.53
CA ARG A 166 0.57 -29.05 23.99
C ARG A 166 -0.85 -28.61 24.34
N PHE A 167 -1.40 -27.63 23.62
CA PHE A 167 -2.79 -27.21 23.82
C PHE A 167 -3.78 -28.31 23.39
N ASP A 168 -3.50 -29.00 22.29
CA ASP A 168 -4.38 -30.08 21.79
C ASP A 168 -4.39 -31.30 22.72
N ASP A 169 -3.25 -31.69 23.28
CA ASP A 169 -3.18 -32.80 24.24
C ASP A 169 -4.00 -32.51 25.50
N ARG A 170 -4.02 -31.25 25.94
CA ARG A 170 -4.83 -30.80 27.08
C ARG A 170 -6.33 -30.77 26.76
N GLU A 171 -6.73 -30.25 25.60
CA GLU A 171 -8.14 -30.26 25.18
C GLU A 171 -8.68 -31.67 25.02
N LYS A 172 -7.90 -32.58 24.41
CA LYS A 172 -8.27 -34.00 24.32
C LYS A 172 -8.45 -34.60 25.71
N GLN A 173 -7.52 -34.39 26.65
CA GLN A 173 -7.67 -34.90 28.02
C GLN A 173 -8.93 -34.35 28.72
N LEU A 174 -9.24 -33.06 28.59
CA LEU A 174 -10.44 -32.45 29.17
C LEU A 174 -11.73 -33.04 28.57
N GLN A 175 -11.78 -33.25 27.25
CA GLN A 175 -12.93 -33.89 26.60
C GLN A 175 -13.12 -35.35 27.04
N TRP A 176 -12.04 -36.04 27.41
CA TRP A 176 -12.11 -37.41 27.92
C TRP A 176 -12.67 -37.43 29.35
N HIS A 177 -12.25 -36.50 30.21
CA HIS A 177 -12.77 -36.39 31.57
C HIS A 177 -14.27 -36.03 31.60
N THR A 178 -14.73 -35.08 30.79
CA THR A 178 -16.15 -34.69 30.72
C THR A 178 -17.06 -35.80 30.16
N ARG A 179 -16.51 -36.78 29.43
CA ARG A 179 -17.27 -37.92 28.89
C ARG A 179 -17.40 -39.12 29.83
N THR A 180 -16.71 -39.14 30.96
CA THR A 180 -16.70 -40.28 31.90
C THR A 180 -17.73 -40.22 33.03
N ASP A 181 -18.46 -39.13 33.21
CA ASP A 181 -19.35 -38.94 34.39
C ASP A 181 -20.84 -39.17 34.14
N THR A 182 -21.22 -39.82 33.02
CA THR A 182 -22.59 -40.31 32.87
C THR A 182 -22.62 -41.73 32.31
N PHE A 183 -23.14 -42.64 33.15
CA PHE A 183 -23.59 -44.01 32.88
C PHE A 183 -22.59 -45.16 33.15
N ALA A 184 -22.67 -45.65 34.38
CA ALA A 184 -22.52 -47.08 34.64
C ALA A 184 -23.60 -47.87 33.87
N ALA A 185 -23.22 -48.55 32.78
CA ALA A 185 -23.87 -49.78 32.31
C ALA A 185 -23.12 -50.39 31.10
N ARG A 186 -22.65 -51.64 31.29
CA ARG A 186 -22.39 -52.68 30.27
C ARG A 186 -21.59 -52.29 29.01
N GLY A 187 -20.30 -52.64 29.08
CA GLY A 187 -19.64 -53.47 28.06
C GLY A 187 -19.83 -53.07 26.60
N ARG A 188 -19.14 -52.00 26.18
CA ARG A 188 -18.62 -51.87 24.81
C ARG A 188 -17.23 -51.28 24.90
N GLN A 189 -16.22 -52.10 24.61
CA GLN A 189 -14.92 -51.58 24.21
C GLN A 189 -15.17 -50.60 23.06
N ALA A 190 -14.83 -49.33 23.28
CA ALA A 190 -14.81 -48.36 22.21
C ALA A 190 -13.75 -48.82 21.21
N MET A 191 -14.21 -49.44 20.11
CA MET A 191 -13.37 -49.75 18.96
C MET A 191 -12.94 -48.42 18.36
N PHE A 192 -11.71 -48.02 18.68
CA PHE A 192 -11.04 -46.91 18.04
C PHE A 192 -10.69 -47.35 16.62
N HIS A 193 -11.47 -46.89 15.63
CA HIS A 193 -11.12 -47.01 14.22
C HIS A 193 -9.99 -46.01 13.89
N GLY A 194 -8.78 -46.29 14.36
CA GLY A 194 -7.55 -45.64 13.89
C GLY A 194 -6.91 -46.51 12.80
N HIS A 195 -7.49 -46.53 11.60
CA HIS A 195 -6.83 -47.20 10.47
C HIS A 195 -5.61 -46.38 10.01
N GLY A 196 -4.41 -46.91 10.28
CA GLY A 196 -3.28 -46.81 9.37
C GLY A 196 -2.60 -45.46 9.15
N ALA A 197 -2.63 -44.52 10.11
CA ALA A 197 -1.78 -43.33 10.02
C ALA A 197 -0.33 -43.72 10.33
N THR A 198 0.58 -43.54 9.36
CA THR A 198 2.02 -43.64 9.65
C THR A 198 2.46 -42.47 10.51
N ALA A 199 3.61 -42.58 11.19
CA ALA A 199 4.16 -41.44 11.94
C ALA A 199 4.37 -40.19 11.07
N ALA A 200 4.59 -40.38 9.77
CA ALA A 200 4.68 -39.29 8.79
C ALA A 200 3.32 -38.62 8.51
N ASP A 201 2.24 -39.40 8.48
CA ASP A 201 0.88 -38.86 8.28
C ASP A 201 0.44 -38.03 9.49
N VAL A 202 0.71 -38.53 10.71
CA VAL A 202 0.43 -37.79 11.95
C VAL A 202 1.21 -36.47 11.99
N ALA A 203 2.51 -36.50 11.67
CA ALA A 203 3.33 -35.29 11.62
C ALA A 203 2.82 -34.27 10.59
N LYS A 204 2.32 -34.73 9.44
CA LYS A 204 1.76 -33.88 8.40
C LYS A 204 0.44 -33.23 8.86
N ASP A 205 -0.43 -33.99 9.50
CA ASP A 205 -1.69 -33.49 10.05
C ASP A 205 -1.47 -32.46 11.17
N ASP A 206 -0.44 -32.67 11.98
CA ASP A 206 -0.05 -31.74 13.05
C ASP A 206 0.50 -30.42 12.51
N ILE A 207 1.36 -30.49 11.48
CA ILE A 207 1.86 -29.29 10.78
C ILE A 207 0.69 -28.52 10.14
N LEU A 208 -0.24 -29.21 9.47
CA LEU A 208 -1.41 -28.58 8.85
C LEU A 208 -2.27 -27.85 9.88
N ARG A 209 -2.57 -28.52 11.00
CA ARG A 209 -3.36 -27.92 12.10
C ARG A 209 -2.68 -26.70 12.70
N TYR A 210 -1.37 -26.74 12.89
CA TYR A 210 -0.60 -25.58 13.35
C TYR A 210 -0.77 -24.38 12.42
N PHE A 211 -0.57 -24.55 11.11
CA PHE A 211 -0.74 -23.46 10.14
C PHE A 211 -2.20 -22.96 10.04
N GLN A 212 -3.19 -23.82 10.27
CA GLN A 212 -4.60 -23.41 10.33
C GLN A 212 -4.88 -22.49 11.53
N LYS A 213 -4.39 -22.85 12.72
CA LYS A 213 -4.52 -22.01 13.93
C LYS A 213 -3.83 -20.65 13.73
N VAL A 214 -2.64 -20.67 13.15
CA VAL A 214 -1.92 -19.44 12.81
C VAL A 214 -2.72 -18.59 11.81
N ASN A 215 -3.18 -19.18 10.71
CA ASN A 215 -3.94 -18.45 9.70
C ASN A 215 -5.21 -17.80 10.29
N GLN A 216 -5.90 -18.51 11.17
CA GLN A 216 -7.08 -17.97 11.86
C GLN A 216 -6.72 -16.74 12.69
N GLY A 217 -5.73 -16.83 13.58
CA GLY A 217 -5.36 -15.70 14.43
C GLY A 217 -4.81 -14.51 13.66
N ILE A 218 -4.01 -14.73 12.62
CA ILE A 218 -3.53 -13.65 11.74
C ILE A 218 -4.69 -12.99 10.98
N SER A 219 -5.64 -13.78 10.48
CA SER A 219 -6.81 -13.25 9.75
C SER A 219 -7.73 -12.43 10.66
N GLU A 220 -7.89 -12.85 11.91
CA GLU A 220 -8.65 -12.13 12.93
C GLU A 220 -7.95 -10.82 13.32
N TYR A 221 -6.64 -10.84 13.54
CA TYR A 221 -5.85 -9.64 13.85
C TYR A 221 -5.88 -8.61 12.72
N LEU A 222 -5.76 -9.08 11.47
CA LEU A 222 -5.75 -8.21 10.28
C LEU A 222 -7.15 -7.87 9.77
N ALA A 223 -8.22 -8.27 10.48
CA ALA A 223 -9.59 -8.01 10.05
C ALA A 223 -9.87 -6.51 9.91
N GLY A 224 -10.17 -6.08 8.68
CA GLY A 224 -10.45 -4.67 8.37
C GLY A 224 -9.21 -3.83 8.03
N SER A 225 -8.01 -4.39 8.14
CA SER A 225 -6.80 -3.75 7.60
C SER A 225 -6.75 -3.87 6.07
N GLN A 226 -6.29 -2.81 5.41
CA GLN A 226 -6.00 -2.79 3.98
C GLN A 226 -4.48 -2.89 3.70
N ALA A 227 -3.68 -3.02 4.76
CA ALA A 227 -2.23 -3.12 4.65
C ALA A 227 -1.82 -4.48 4.06
N PRO A 228 -0.86 -4.52 3.12
CA PRO A 228 -0.39 -5.77 2.54
C PRO A 228 0.37 -6.62 3.57
N LEU A 229 0.24 -7.95 3.45
CA LEU A 229 0.99 -8.93 4.22
C LEU A 229 2.06 -9.60 3.34
N LEU A 230 3.30 -9.64 3.82
CA LEU A 230 4.43 -10.33 3.20
C LEU A 230 4.78 -11.57 4.03
N LEU A 231 5.14 -12.66 3.34
CA LEU A 231 5.48 -13.99 3.91
C LEU A 231 6.91 -14.38 3.52
#